data_AF-A0A7S6UE73-F1
#
_entry.id   AF-A0A7S6UE73-F1
#
_cell.length_a   1.000
_cell.length_b   1.000
_cell.length_c   1.000
_cell.angle_alpha   90.00
_cell.angle_beta   90.00
_cell.angle_gamma   90.00
#
_symmetry.space_group_name_H-M   'P 1'
#
loop_
_entity.id
_entity.type
_entity.pdbx_description
1 polymer ?
#
loop_
_entity_poly.entity_id
_entity_poly.type
_entity_poly.pdbx_seq_one_letter_code
_entity_poly.pdbx_strand_id
1 'polypeptide(L)' 'MSGSDPSLEQRLIDLETRLSFQEHHLGELSDALAAARDEEARNALLLHRALEDLRQLRLSVAANPHSADPAGEPPPPHY' A
#
# COMPACT_ATOMS: atom_id res chain seq x y z
N MET A 1 -40.27 30.61 36.46
CA MET A 1 -38.95 29.98 36.33
C MET A 1 -39.07 28.92 35.25
N SER A 2 -38.40 29.09 34.11
CA SER A 2 -38.42 28.08 33.04
C SER A 2 -37.49 26.95 33.49
N GLY A 3 -38.06 25.91 34.10
CA GLY A 3 -37.33 24.67 34.32
C GLY A 3 -36.94 24.09 32.96
N SER A 4 -35.71 23.62 32.83
CA SER A 4 -35.22 22.88 31.68
C SER A 4 -36.23 21.79 31.33
N ASP A 5 -36.65 21.72 30.07
CA ASP A 5 -37.54 20.66 29.62
C ASP A 5 -36.79 19.31 29.72
N PRO A 6 -37.22 18.39 30.60
CA PRO A 6 -36.49 17.14 30.84
C PRO A 6 -36.35 16.28 29.58
N SER A 7 -37.23 16.46 28.57
CA SER A 7 -37.08 15.79 27.27
C SER A 7 -35.86 16.31 26.49
N LEU A 8 -35.58 17.61 26.58
CA LEU A 8 -34.46 18.23 25.89
C LEU A 8 -33.13 17.80 26.52
N GLU A 9 -33.07 17.77 27.85
CA GLU A 9 -31.89 17.33 28.60
C GLU A 9 -31.52 15.88 28.27
N GLN A 10 -32.51 14.97 28.24
CA GLN A 10 -32.27 13.59 27.86
C GLN A 10 -31.74 13.44 26.43
N ARG A 11 -32.24 14.24 25.48
CA ARG A 11 -31.75 14.24 24.08
C ARG A 11 -30.33 14.77 23.99
N LEU A 12 -29.98 15.79 24.77
CA LEU A 12 -28.62 16.32 24.80
C LEU A 12 -27.63 15.27 25.31
N ILE A 13 -27.98 14.54 26.38
CA ILE A 13 -27.15 13.46 26.92
C ILE A 13 -26.94 12.34 25.88
N ASP A 14 -28.00 11.93 25.17
CA ASP A 14 -27.88 10.92 24.11
C ASP A 14 -26.96 11.39 22.97
N LEU A 15 -27.14 12.64 22.51
CA LEU A 15 -26.32 13.21 21.46
C LEU A 15 -24.86 13.36 21.87
N GLU A 16 -24.59 13.80 23.09
CA GLU A 16 -23.23 13.94 23.63
C GLU A 16 -22.53 12.58 23.75
N THR A 17 -23.27 11.56 24.20
CA THR A 17 -22.76 10.18 24.26
C THR A 17 -22.41 9.70 22.85
N ARG A 18 -23.33 9.83 21.89
CA ARG A 18 -23.12 9.43 20.50
C ARG A 18 -22.00 10.22 19.82
N LEU A 19 -21.85 11.50 20.12
CA LEU A 19 -20.77 12.34 19.61
C LEU A 19 -19.42 11.86 20.13
N SER A 20 -19.33 11.59 21.45
CA SER A 20 -18.10 11.09 22.07
C SER A 20 -17.62 9.79 21.45
N PHE A 21 -18.54 8.85 21.16
CA PHE A 21 -18.20 7.62 20.44
C PHE A 21 -17.73 7.87 19.00
N GLN A 22 -18.40 8.77 18.28
CA GLN A 22 -18.01 9.11 16.91
C GLN A 22 -16.63 9.78 16.85
N GLU A 23 -16.33 10.68 17.78
CA GLU A 23 -15.02 11.33 17.88
C GLU A 23 -13.91 10.31 18.17
N HIS A 24 -14.17 9.37 19.07
CA HIS A 24 -13.24 8.27 19.35
C HIS A 24 -12.97 7.42 18.10
N HIS A 25 -14.03 6.96 17.42
CA HIS A 25 -13.88 6.17 16.20
C HIS A 25 -13.21 6.93 15.05
N LEU A 26 -13.44 8.23 14.91
CA LEU A 26 -12.72 9.05 13.94
C LEU A 26 -11.22 9.12 14.26
N GLY A 27 -10.84 9.15 15.53
CA GLY A 27 -9.45 9.00 15.97
C GLY A 27 -8.85 7.66 15.53
N GLU A 28 -9.51 6.55 15.86
CA GLU A 28 -9.06 5.20 15.48
C GLU A 28 -8.93 5.05 13.96
N LEU A 29 -9.90 5.57 13.19
CA LEU A 29 -9.85 5.52 11.72
C LEU A 29 -8.72 6.38 11.15
N SER A 30 -8.43 7.53 11.77
CA SER A 30 -7.32 8.38 11.37
C SER A 30 -5.97 7.70 11.59
N ASP A 31 -5.81 7.04 12.75
CA ASP A 31 -4.59 6.28 13.07
C ASP A 31 -4.42 5.08 12.12
N ALA A 32 -5.49 4.33 11.88
CA ALA A 32 -5.47 3.22 10.92
C ALA A 32 -5.14 3.68 9.49
N LEU A 33 -5.68 4.83 9.07
CA LEU A 33 -5.37 5.42 7.77
C LEU A 33 -3.91 5.86 7.67
N ALA A 34 -3.37 6.49 8.71
CA ALA A 34 -1.96 6.88 8.75
C ALA A 34 -1.04 5.66 8.61
N ALA A 35 -1.32 4.60 9.38
CA ALA A 35 -0.58 3.34 9.29
C ALA A 35 -0.65 2.70 7.89
N ALA A 36 -1.83 2.74 7.25
CA ALA A 36 -2.01 2.22 5.90
C ALA A 36 -1.20 3.01 4.86
N ARG A 37 -1.10 4.34 4.99
CA ARG A 37 -0.29 5.19 4.10
C ARG A 37 1.20 4.96 4.27
N ASP A 38 1.66 4.77 5.51
CA ASP A 38 3.05 4.41 5.77
C ASP A 38 3.42 3.07 5.12
N GLU A 39 2.51 2.11 5.20
CA GLU A 39 2.70 0.79 4.59
C GLU A 39 2.67 0.85 3.06
N GLU A 40 1.77 1.64 2.47
CA GLU A 40 1.74 1.92 1.04
C GLU A 40 3.07 2.51 0.57
N ALA A 41 3.58 3.54 1.26
CA ALA A 41 4.84 4.18 0.91
C ALA A 41 6.03 3.20 0.97
N ARG A 42 6.08 2.35 2.01
CA ARG A 42 7.10 1.29 2.12
C ARG A 42 7.01 0.31 0.96
N ASN A 43 5.81 -0.16 0.62
CA ASN A 43 5.60 -1.11 -0.47
C ASN A 43 5.97 -0.51 -1.83
N ALA A 44 5.66 0.76 -2.08
CA ALA A 44 6.06 1.46 -3.29
C ALA A 44 7.58 1.48 -3.45
N LEU A 45 8.33 1.80 -2.39
CA LEU A 45 9.80 1.80 -2.42
C LEU A 45 10.37 0.40 -2.69
N LEU A 46 9.82 -0.64 -2.05
CA LEU A 46 10.24 -2.03 -2.28
C LEU A 46 9.98 -2.46 -3.73
N LEU A 47 8.83 -2.12 -4.29
CA LEU A 47 8.48 -2.42 -5.68
C LEU A 47 9.42 -1.70 -6.66
N HIS A 48 9.69 -0.41 -6.44
CA HIS A 48 10.65 0.33 -7.25
C HIS A 48 12.04 -0.31 -7.20
N ARG A 49 12.49 -0.71 -6.01
CA ARG A 49 13.78 -1.39 -5.85
C ARG A 49 13.81 -2.74 -6.59
N ALA A 50 12.77 -3.55 -6.45
CA ALA A 50 12.67 -4.84 -7.13
C ALA A 50 12.67 -4.69 -8.65
N LEU A 51 11.97 -3.68 -9.19
CA LEU A 51 11.96 -3.38 -10.63
C LEU A 51 13.35 -2.97 -11.12
N GLU A 52 14.08 -2.17 -10.35
CA GLU A 52 15.45 -1.79 -10.69
C GLU A 52 16.38 -3.01 -10.68
N ASP A 53 16.30 -3.86 -9.65
CA ASP A 53 17.09 -5.09 -9.57
C ASP A 53 16.79 -6.03 -10.76
N LEU A 54 15.52 -6.18 -11.16
CA LEU A 54 15.13 -6.93 -12.36
C LEU A 54 15.69 -6.32 -13.65
N ARG A 55 15.70 -4.99 -13.77
CA ARG A 55 16.29 -4.30 -14.91
C ARG A 55 17.80 -4.57 -15.01
N GLN A 56 18.50 -4.50 -13.88
CA GLN A 56 19.94 -4.78 -13.81
C GLN A 56 20.25 -6.25 -14.15
N LEU A 57 19.45 -7.20 -13.65
CA LEU A 57 19.56 -8.61 -14.01
C LEU A 57 19.34 -8.84 -15.51
N ARG A 58 18.34 -8.18 -16.12
CA ARG A 58 18.11 -8.28 -17.56
C ARG A 58 19.30 -7.74 -18.37
N LEU A 59 19.88 -6.61 -17.94
CA LEU A 59 21.04 -6.02 -18.60
C LEU A 59 22.28 -6.92 -18.47
N SER A 60 22.52 -7.50 -17.29
CA SER A 60 23.66 -8.39 -17.09
C SER A 60 23.56 -9.68 -17.92
N VAL A 61 22.35 -10.24 -18.05
CA VAL A 61 22.09 -11.39 -18.93
C VAL A 61 22.29 -11.01 -20.40
N ALA A 62 21.74 -9.89 -20.85
CA ALA A 62 21.87 -9.43 -22.24
C ALA A 62 23.30 -9.02 -22.62
N ALA A 63 24.10 -8.55 -21.66
CA ALA A 63 25.50 -8.21 -21.85
C ALA A 63 26.43 -9.43 -21.77
N ASN A 64 25.93 -10.62 -21.43
CA ASN A 64 26.74 -11.81 -21.31
C ASN A 64 27.01 -12.40 -22.71
N PRO A 65 28.28 -12.45 -23.17
CA PRO A 65 28.64 -12.94 -24.51
C PRO A 65 28.34 -14.44 -24.72
N HIS A 66 27.95 -15.17 -23.67
CA HIS A 66 27.55 -16.57 -23.71
C HIS A 66 26.03 -16.79 -23.82
N SER A 67 25.19 -15.74 -23.89
CA SER A 67 23.84 -15.87 -24.44
C SER A 67 23.96 -16.00 -25.97
N ALA A 68 24.61 -17.07 -26.42
CA ALA A 68 25.01 -17.27 -27.79
C ALA A 68 23.78 -17.34 -28.70
N ASP A 69 23.84 -16.63 -29.82
CA ASP A 69 22.89 -16.76 -30.91
C ASP A 69 22.93 -18.21 -31.44
N PRO A 70 21.85 -19.00 -31.31
CA PRO A 70 21.80 -20.37 -31.82
C PRO A 70 21.91 -20.42 -33.36
N ALA A 71 21.84 -19.28 -34.06
CA ALA A 71 22.09 -19.21 -35.49
C ALA A 71 23.59 -19.32 -35.87
N GLY A 72 24.50 -19.34 -34.90
CA GLY A 72 25.95 -19.49 -35.10
C GLY A 72 26.46 -20.95 -35.12
N GLU A 73 25.60 -21.94 -34.91
CA GLU A 73 26.02 -23.35 -34.95
C GLU A 73 26.30 -23.78 -36.40
N PRO A 74 27.49 -24.32 -36.71
CA PRO A 74 27.77 -24.86 -38.03
C PRO A 74 26.82 -26.04 -38.32
N PRO A 75 26.31 -26.17 -39.56
CA PRO A 75 25.38 -27.24 -39.90
C PRO A 75 26.01 -28.62 -39.63
N PRO A 76 25.22 -29.60 -39.15
CA PRO A 76 25.75 -30.91 -38.78
C PRO A 76 26.43 -31.60 -39.97
N PRO A 77 27.57 -32.28 -39.75
CA PRO A 77 28.26 -32.99 -40.82
C PRO A 77 27.37 -34.07 -41.44
N HIS A 78 27.27 -34.08 -42.76
CA HIS A 78 26.59 -35.13 -43.51
C HIS A 78 27.45 -36.38 -43.53
N TYR A 79 27.16 -37.33 -42.63
CA TYR A 79 27.71 -38.68 -42.64
C TYR A 79 26.89 -39.61 -43.54
#